data_AF-A0A2C5ZCX7-F1
#
_entry.id   AF-A0A2C5ZCX7-F1
#
_cell.length_a   1.000
_cell.length_b   1.000
_cell.length_c   1.000
_cell.angle_alpha   90.00
_cell.angle_beta   90.00
_cell.angle_gamma   90.00
#
_symmetry.space_group_name_H-M   'P 1'
#
loop_
_entity.id
_entity.type
_entity.pdbx_description
1 polymer ?
#
loop_
_entity_poly.entity_id
_entity_poly.type
_entity_poly.pdbx_seq_one_letter_code
_entity_poly.pdbx_strand_id
1 'polypeptide(L)' 'MTEAQKYQAQLAGHAVAHEVLGGLISAPTVQFLLPQAFQMTRKEWEVIKAVYEREPRSRNDLQYLGALLETERGGE' A
#
# COMPACT_ATOMS: atom_id res chain seq x y z
N MET A 1 -14.47 -10.39 14.64
CA MET A 1 -14.80 -9.98 13.26
C MET A 1 -15.54 -11.11 12.57
N THR A 2 -16.76 -10.88 12.10
CA THR A 2 -17.46 -11.81 11.22
C THR A 2 -16.82 -11.80 9.82
N GLU A 3 -17.07 -12.83 9.00
CA GLU A 3 -16.59 -12.86 7.61
C GLU A 3 -17.06 -11.64 6.80
N ALA A 4 -18.30 -11.18 7.05
CA ALA A 4 -18.85 -9.97 6.45
C ALA A 4 -18.06 -8.70 6.82
N GLN A 5 -17.61 -8.58 8.07
CA GLN A 5 -16.80 -7.43 8.51
C GLN A 5 -15.41 -7.44 7.88
N LYS A 6 -14.79 -8.62 7.72
CA LYS A 6 -13.51 -8.75 7.01
C LYS A 6 -13.65 -8.36 5.54
N TYR A 7 -14.71 -8.82 4.89
CA TYR A 7 -14.98 -8.49 3.49
C TYR A 7 -15.20 -6.98 3.29
N GLN A 8 -15.98 -6.33 4.15
CA GLN A 8 -16.18 -4.87 4.10
C GLN A 8 -14.89 -4.10 4.35
N ALA A 9 -14.09 -4.49 5.35
CA ALA A 9 -12.80 -3.87 5.63
C ALA A 9 -11.84 -4.02 4.45
N GLN A 10 -11.88 -5.18 3.77
CA GLN A 10 -11.08 -5.42 2.58
C GLN A 10 -11.51 -4.54 1.41
N LEU A 11 -12.80 -4.40 1.15
CA LEU A 11 -13.31 -3.48 0.10
C LEU A 11 -12.94 -2.03 0.40
N ALA A 12 -13.07 -1.59 1.65
CA ALA A 12 -12.68 -0.25 2.08
C ALA A 12 -11.17 -0.01 1.87
N GLY A 13 -10.33 -0.99 2.25
CA GLY A 13 -8.88 -0.92 2.02
C GLY A 13 -8.52 -0.80 0.54
N HIS A 14 -9.16 -1.58 -0.33
CA HIS A 14 -8.97 -1.46 -1.78
C HIS A 14 -9.42 -0.11 -2.33
N ALA A 15 -10.56 0.42 -1.87
CA ALA A 15 -11.05 1.72 -2.30
C ALA A 15 -10.07 2.84 -1.92
N VAL A 16 -9.55 2.83 -0.69
CA VAL A 16 -8.54 3.80 -0.24
C VAL A 16 -7.25 3.65 -1.04
N ALA A 17 -6.78 2.42 -1.28
CA ALA A 17 -5.60 2.17 -2.11
C ALA A 17 -5.77 2.77 -3.52
N HIS A 18 -6.94 2.56 -4.14
CA HIS A 18 -7.25 3.08 -5.48
C HIS A 18 -7.31 4.61 -5.50
N GLU A 19 -7.95 5.23 -4.51
CA GLU A 19 -8.01 6.69 -4.37
C GLU A 19 -6.64 7.33 -4.20
N VAL A 20 -5.78 6.75 -3.36
CA VAL A 20 -4.46 7.33 -3.04
C VAL A 20 -3.46 7.09 -4.16
N LEU A 21 -3.31 5.84 -4.60
CA LEU A 21 -2.31 5.43 -5.57
C LEU A 21 -2.68 5.84 -7.00
N GLY A 22 -3.96 5.96 -7.32
CA GLY A 22 -4.44 6.28 -8.66
C GLY A 22 -3.84 5.32 -9.70
N GLY A 23 -3.16 5.85 -10.71
CA GLY A 23 -2.52 5.04 -11.76
C GLY A 23 -1.40 4.11 -11.26
N LEU A 24 -0.88 4.31 -10.05
CA LEU A 24 0.14 3.42 -9.47
C LEU A 24 -0.45 2.13 -8.89
N ILE A 25 -1.78 1.99 -8.83
CA ILE A 25 -2.44 0.76 -8.38
C ILE A 25 -2.06 -0.47 -9.25
N SER A 26 -1.65 -0.24 -10.49
CA SER A 26 -1.21 -1.29 -11.42
C SER A 26 0.21 -1.79 -11.14
N ALA A 27 0.94 -1.21 -10.17
CA ALA A 27 2.28 -1.65 -9.83
C ALA A 27 2.25 -3.10 -9.29
N PRO A 28 3.15 -3.99 -9.74
CA PRO A 28 3.23 -5.36 -9.26
C PRO A 28 3.30 -5.48 -7.74
N THR A 29 4.06 -4.60 -7.07
CA THR A 29 4.20 -4.61 -5.62
C THR A 29 2.89 -4.31 -4.89
N VAL A 30 1.97 -3.53 -5.49
CA VAL A 30 0.64 -3.27 -4.91
C VAL A 30 -0.21 -4.53 -4.86
N GLN A 31 -0.11 -5.41 -5.87
CA GLN A 31 -0.87 -6.67 -5.89
C GLN A 31 -0.54 -7.57 -4.70
N PHE A 32 0.67 -7.46 -4.13
CA PHE A 32 1.06 -8.16 -2.90
C PHE A 32 0.54 -7.48 -1.63
N LEU A 33 0.28 -6.17 -1.67
CA LEU A 33 -0.24 -5.41 -0.54
C LEU A 33 -1.77 -5.46 -0.45
N LEU A 34 -2.46 -5.61 -1.59
CA LEU A 34 -3.92 -5.67 -1.64
C LEU A 34 -4.56 -6.72 -0.71
N PRO A 35 -4.06 -7.97 -0.61
CA PRO A 35 -4.62 -8.98 0.31
C PRO A 35 -4.66 -8.54 1.78
N GLN A 36 -3.80 -7.61 2.18
CA GLN A 36 -3.71 -7.07 3.54
C GLN A 36 -4.21 -5.61 3.62
N ALA A 37 -4.86 -5.09 2.57
CA ALA A 37 -5.35 -3.71 2.52
C ALA A 37 -6.30 -3.36 3.67
N PHE A 38 -7.05 -4.34 4.21
CA PHE A 38 -7.89 -4.16 5.39
C PHE A 38 -7.13 -3.72 6.65
N GLN A 39 -5.81 -3.95 6.70
CA GLN A 39 -4.94 -3.55 7.82
C GLN A 39 -4.25 -2.20 7.57
N MET A 40 -4.37 -1.66 6.35
CA MET A 40 -3.65 -0.47 5.93
C MET A 40 -4.51 0.77 6.05
N THR A 41 -3.92 1.81 6.63
CA THR A 41 -4.49 3.15 6.75
C THR A 41 -4.22 3.99 5.51
N ARG A 42 -4.99 5.07 5.32
CA ARG A 42 -4.75 6.06 4.26
C ARG A 42 -3.31 6.60 4.29
N LYS A 43 -2.78 6.92 5.47
CA LYS A 43 -1.43 7.44 5.65
C LYS A 43 -0.37 6.45 5.14
N GLU A 44 -0.55 5.15 5.37
CA GLU A 44 0.38 4.13 4.86
C GLU A 44 0.36 4.05 3.34
N TRP A 45 -0.82 4.17 2.71
CA TRP A 45 -0.92 4.26 1.25
C TRP A 45 -0.26 5.53 0.69
N GLU A 46 -0.38 6.66 1.39
CA GLU A 46 0.26 7.92 0.99
C GLU A 46 1.79 7.82 1.05
N VAL A 47 2.35 7.17 2.07
CA VAL A 47 3.78 6.90 2.15
C VAL A 47 4.23 6.00 0.99
N ILE A 48 3.49 4.93 0.68
CA ILE A 48 3.80 4.06 -0.47
C ILE A 48 3.77 4.85 -1.78
N LYS A 49 2.79 5.74 -1.96
CA LYS A 49 2.71 6.62 -3.13
C LYS A 49 3.96 7.50 -3.24
N ALA A 50 4.33 8.18 -2.15
CA ALA A 50 5.51 9.05 -2.13
C ALA A 50 6.79 8.27 -2.46
N VAL A 51 6.93 7.04 -1.94
CA VAL A 51 8.05 6.15 -2.27
C VAL A 51 8.04 5.76 -3.75
N TYR A 52 6.88 5.41 -4.32
CA TYR A 52 6.76 5.08 -5.74
C TYR A 52 7.04 6.25 -6.67
N GLU A 53 6.69 7.47 -6.27
CA GLU A 53 6.96 8.69 -7.04
C GLU A 53 8.45 9.05 -7.00
N ARG A 54 9.09 8.92 -5.84
CA ARG A 54 10.52 9.17 -5.66
C ARG A 54 11.41 8.09 -6.28
N GLU A 55 11.02 6.83 -6.14
CA GLU A 55 11.83 5.66 -6.50
C GLU A 55 11.01 4.65 -7.32
N PRO A 56 11.00 4.76 -8.65
CA PRO A 56 10.21 3.90 -9.53
C PRO A 56 10.53 2.39 -9.41
N ARG A 57 11.74 2.00 -8.98
CA ARG A 57 12.11 0.59 -8.80
C ARG A 57 11.24 -0.10 -7.76
N SER A 58 10.84 0.62 -6.73
CA SER A 58 9.99 0.10 -5.64
C SER A 58 8.60 -0.37 -6.11
N ARG A 59 8.17 0.01 -7.32
CA ARG A 59 6.93 -0.49 -7.97
C ARG A 59 7.03 -1.95 -8.42
N ASN A 60 8.24 -2.44 -8.65
CA ASN A 60 8.49 -3.78 -9.17
C ASN A 60 9.25 -4.68 -8.18
N ASP A 61 9.87 -4.10 -7.15
CA ASP A 61 10.74 -4.78 -6.20
C ASP A 61 10.17 -4.65 -4.78
N LEU A 62 9.47 -5.69 -4.31
CA LEU A 62 8.80 -5.68 -3.01
C LEU A 62 9.79 -5.61 -1.85
N GLN A 63 10.94 -6.26 -1.99
CA GLN A 63 12.02 -6.24 -0.99
C GLN A 63 12.57 -4.81 -0.85
N TYR A 64 12.80 -4.16 -1.99
CA TYR A 64 13.29 -2.78 -1.99
C TYR A 64 12.25 -1.78 -1.47
N LEU A 65 10.96 -1.97 -1.81
CA LEU A 65 9.88 -1.18 -1.21
C LEU A 65 9.88 -1.31 0.32
N GLY A 66 10.01 -2.53 0.85
CA GLY A 66 10.08 -2.77 2.30
C GLY A 66 11.21 -1.99 2.97
N ALA A 67 12.43 -2.07 2.42
CA ALA A 67 13.59 -1.34 2.95
C ALA A 67 13.39 0.19 2.95
N LEU A 68 12.74 0.74 1.92
CA LEU A 68 12.42 2.17 1.86
C LEU A 68 11.35 2.55 2.88
N LEU A 69 10.31 1.73 3.06
CA LEU A 69 9.24 1.99 4.03
C LEU A 69 9.75 1.92 5.47
N GLU A 70 10.68 1.02 5.78
CA GLU A 70 11.35 0.97 7.08
C GLU A 70 12.12 2.27 7.36
N THR A 71 12.80 2.80 6.34
CA THR A 71 13.50 4.09 6.45
C THR A 71 12.53 5.24 6.72
N GLU A 72 11.38 5.29 6.03
CA GLU A 72 10.34 6.32 6.23
C GLU A 72 9.65 6.22 7.60
N ARG A 73 9.63 5.02 8.22
CA ARG A 73 9.03 4.80 9.55
C ARG A 73 10.01 4.97 10.71
N GLY A 74 11.30 4.79 10.47
CA GLY A 74 12.36 4.92 11.48
C GLY A 74 12.99 6.30 11.58
N GLY A 75 12.54 7.28 10.79
CA GLY A 75 12.97 8.67 10.87
C GLY A 75 12.19 9.47 11.93
N GLU A 76 12.43 9.17 13.21
CA GLU A 76 12.08 10.04 14.34
C GLU A 76 13.36 10.61 14.99
#